data_AF-A0A510DRS9-F1
#
_entry.id   AF-A0A510DRS9-F1
#
_cell.length_a   1.000
_cell.length_b   1.000
_cell.length_c   1.000
_cell.angle_alpha   90.00
_cell.angle_beta   90.00
_cell.angle_gamma   90.00
#
_symmetry.space_group_name_H-M   'P 1'
#
loop_
_entity.id
_entity.type
_entity.pdbx_description
1 polymer ?
#
loop_
_entity_poly.entity_id
_entity_poly.type
_entity_poly.pdbx_seq_one_letter_code
_entity_poly.pdbx_strand_id
1 'polypeptide(L)'
;MDKETVLQLIKDTYHKEGKPVSLSRLKKRLGIRDSSELLKALAELKNENKVSEKTSGSGRSFSPVMTERADDVIKTLMNEVKSLKEEVRELKESKAKVDYASFDEAYQRISDSLGYASLERIRIELGMSKEDFYSKFRRHIEENYEMIAGGDDGYVRKGVLFGIIKRKKGEKK
;
A
#
# COMPACT_ATOMS: atom_id res chain seq x y z
N MET A 1 -4.62 15.06 -46.79
CA MET A 1 -3.66 14.94 -45.67
C MET A 1 -3.93 13.65 -44.91
N ASP A 2 -2.88 12.89 -44.58
CA ASP A 2 -3.02 11.66 -43.79
C ASP A 2 -3.30 11.97 -42.31
N LYS A 3 -4.37 11.38 -41.76
CA LYS A 3 -4.79 11.59 -40.37
C LYS A 3 -3.82 10.96 -39.37
N GLU A 4 -3.13 9.89 -39.74
CA GLU A 4 -2.17 9.23 -38.84
C GLU A 4 -0.94 10.12 -38.63
N THR A 5 -0.47 10.77 -39.69
CA THR A 5 0.57 11.80 -39.61
C THR A 5 0.18 12.96 -38.68
N VAL A 6 -1.07 13.42 -38.74
CA VAL A 6 -1.60 14.49 -37.86
C VAL A 6 -1.64 14.01 -36.40
N LEU A 7 -2.11 12.78 -36.17
CA LEU A 7 -2.15 12.17 -34.85
C LEU A 7 -0.77 12.02 -34.23
N GLN A 8 0.21 11.51 -35.00
CA GLN A 8 1.57 11.33 -34.53
C GLN A 8 2.21 12.67 -34.17
N LEU A 9 2.01 13.70 -34.99
CA LEU A 9 2.51 15.05 -34.69
C LEU A 9 1.92 15.62 -33.39
N ILE A 10 0.62 15.39 -33.14
CA ILE A 10 -0.04 15.78 -31.89
C ILE A 10 0.55 15.01 -30.71
N LYS A 11 0.72 13.69 -30.82
CA LYS A 11 1.32 12.82 -29.79
C LYS A 11 2.73 13.29 -29.44
N ASP A 12 3.60 13.48 -30.43
CA ASP A 12 5.00 13.85 -30.23
C ASP A 12 5.14 15.24 -29.59
N THR A 13 4.35 16.21 -30.09
CA THR A 13 4.39 17.58 -29.57
C THR A 13 3.84 17.64 -28.15
N TYR A 14 2.75 16.93 -27.88
CA TYR A 14 2.17 16.85 -26.53
C TYR A 14 3.10 16.15 -25.55
N HIS A 15 3.75 15.04 -25.95
CA HIS A 15 4.68 14.32 -25.10
C HIS A 15 5.92 15.16 -24.74
N LYS A 16 6.42 15.96 -25.70
CA LYS A 16 7.57 16.84 -25.48
C LYS A 16 7.24 18.07 -24.64
N GLU A 17 6.06 18.64 -24.79
CA GLU A 17 5.73 19.96 -24.23
C GLU A 17 4.76 19.90 -23.03
N GLY A 18 4.10 18.76 -22.81
CA GLY A 18 3.09 18.57 -21.76
C GLY A 18 1.85 19.45 -21.92
N LYS A 19 1.61 20.02 -23.11
CA LYS A 19 0.56 21.01 -23.37
C LYS A 19 -0.22 20.69 -24.66
N PRO A 20 -1.53 21.01 -24.72
CA PRO A 20 -2.31 20.92 -25.96
C PRO A 20 -1.69 21.70 -27.12
N VAL A 21 -1.73 21.12 -28.32
CA VAL A 21 -1.12 21.67 -29.52
C VAL A 21 -2.11 22.57 -30.25
N SER A 22 -1.78 23.84 -30.47
CA SER A 22 -2.68 24.78 -31.16
C SER A 22 -2.79 24.48 -32.66
N LEU A 23 -3.95 24.80 -33.24
CA LEU A 23 -4.19 24.69 -34.70
C LEU A 23 -3.12 25.45 -35.51
N SER A 24 -2.75 26.65 -35.06
CA SER A 24 -1.70 27.47 -35.69
C SER A 24 -0.33 26.78 -35.70
N ARG A 25 0.01 26.05 -34.63
CA ARG A 25 1.27 25.32 -34.50
C ARG A 25 1.28 24.06 -35.38
N LEU A 26 0.14 23.36 -35.48
CA LEU A 26 -0.05 22.25 -36.42
C LEU A 26 0.15 22.72 -37.87
N LYS A 27 -0.51 23.81 -38.27
CA LYS A 27 -0.33 24.41 -39.61
C LYS A 27 1.12 24.75 -39.91
N LYS A 28 1.81 25.39 -38.95
CA LYS A 28 3.21 25.79 -39.10
C LYS A 28 4.14 24.59 -39.28
N ARG A 29 3.97 23.54 -38.47
CA ARG A 29 4.83 22.34 -38.54
C ARG A 29 4.58 21.50 -39.79
N LEU A 30 3.34 21.47 -40.28
CA LEU A 30 2.97 20.74 -41.48
C LEU A 30 3.16 21.56 -42.77
N GLY A 31 3.59 22.83 -42.68
CA GLY A 31 3.79 23.70 -43.84
C GLY A 31 2.51 24.08 -44.58
N ILE A 32 1.35 24.03 -43.93
CA ILE A 32 0.05 24.14 -44.59
C ILE A 32 -0.49 25.57 -44.57
N ARG A 33 -0.91 26.06 -45.73
CA ARG A 33 -1.64 27.34 -45.86
C ARG A 33 -3.15 27.16 -45.71
N ASP A 34 -3.75 26.22 -46.45
CA ASP A 34 -5.18 25.89 -46.40
C ASP A 34 -5.51 24.87 -45.30
N SER A 35 -6.42 25.24 -44.40
CA SER A 35 -6.74 24.41 -43.21
C SER A 35 -7.82 23.36 -43.48
N SER A 36 -8.44 23.34 -44.65
CA SER A 36 -9.59 22.46 -44.95
C SER A 36 -9.28 20.99 -44.70
N GLU A 37 -8.18 20.46 -45.25
CA GLU A 37 -7.80 19.05 -45.06
C GLU A 37 -7.38 18.72 -43.63
N LEU A 38 -6.66 19.64 -42.96
CA LEU A 38 -6.27 19.47 -41.56
C LEU A 38 -7.48 19.42 -40.64
N LEU A 39 -8.48 20.28 -40.88
CA LEU A 39 -9.71 20.32 -40.11
C LEU A 39 -10.55 19.05 -40.31
N LYS A 40 -10.60 18.50 -41.52
CA LYS A 40 -11.23 17.19 -41.79
C LYS A 40 -10.54 16.07 -41.00
N ALA A 41 -9.21 15.97 -41.08
CA ALA A 41 -8.44 14.97 -40.34
C ALA A 41 -8.63 15.09 -38.82
N LEU A 42 -8.64 16.32 -38.27
CA LEU A 42 -8.88 16.56 -36.84
C LEU A 42 -10.31 16.18 -36.43
N ALA A 43 -11.31 16.42 -37.28
CA ALA A 43 -12.69 16.01 -37.02
C ALA A 43 -12.83 14.48 -37.01
N GLU A 44 -12.18 13.78 -37.94
CA GLU A 44 -12.14 12.31 -37.96
C GLU A 44 -11.46 11.75 -36.70
N LEU A 45 -10.28 12.27 -36.34
CA LEU A 45 -9.56 11.84 -35.12
C LEU A 45 -10.36 12.10 -33.84
N LYS A 46 -11.16 13.17 -33.80
CA LYS A 46 -12.07 13.47 -32.70
C LYS A 46 -13.23 12.47 -32.66
N ASN A 47 -13.83 12.16 -33.80
CA ASN A 47 -14.90 11.15 -33.90
C ASN A 47 -14.40 9.75 -33.53
N GLU A 48 -13.13 9.44 -33.80
CA GLU A 48 -12.47 8.20 -33.40
C GLU A 48 -12.00 8.19 -31.93
N ASN A 49 -12.28 9.24 -31.14
CA ASN A 49 -11.80 9.39 -29.77
C ASN A 49 -10.27 9.31 -29.62
N LYS A 50 -9.51 9.64 -30.66
CA LYS A 50 -8.03 9.66 -30.63
C LYS A 50 -7.46 11.00 -30.19
N VAL A 51 -8.23 12.08 -30.36
CA VAL A 51 -7.84 13.46 -30.02
C VAL A 51 -8.98 14.19 -29.31
N SER A 52 -8.65 14.93 -28.25
CA SER A 52 -9.55 15.86 -27.58
C SER A 52 -9.28 17.30 -28.07
N GLU A 53 -10.33 18.09 -28.26
CA GLU A 53 -10.26 19.49 -28.66
C GLU A 53 -10.64 20.41 -27.48
N LYS A 54 -9.85 21.45 -27.24
CA LYS A 54 -10.17 22.56 -26.33
C LYS A 54 -10.18 23.88 -27.08
N THR A 55 -11.25 24.64 -26.88
CA THR A 55 -11.39 26.02 -27.39
C THR A 55 -10.98 27.02 -26.30
N SER A 56 -10.23 28.05 -26.70
CA SER A 56 -9.90 29.20 -25.84
C SER A 56 -10.01 30.47 -26.67
N GLY A 57 -11.06 31.25 -26.45
CA GLY A 57 -11.44 32.36 -27.33
C GLY A 57 -11.67 31.88 -28.77
N SER A 58 -10.97 32.51 -29.73
CA SER A 58 -10.97 32.10 -31.15
C SER A 58 -9.99 30.96 -31.47
N GLY A 59 -9.17 30.54 -30.51
CA GLY A 59 -8.15 29.51 -30.68
C GLY A 59 -8.68 28.09 -30.44
N ARG A 60 -8.18 27.13 -31.23
CA ARG A 60 -8.40 25.69 -31.05
C ARG A 60 -7.08 25.00 -30.70
N SER A 61 -7.12 24.09 -29.73
CA SER A 61 -5.99 23.27 -29.32
C SER A 61 -6.38 21.81 -29.15
N PHE A 62 -5.43 20.91 -29.36
CA PHE A 62 -5.67 19.47 -29.51
C PHE A 62 -4.72 18.67 -28.62
N SER A 63 -5.21 17.63 -27.95
CA SER A 63 -4.40 16.70 -27.16
C SER A 63 -4.74 15.25 -27.51
N PRO A 64 -3.77 14.31 -27.48
CA PRO A 64 -4.09 12.91 -27.69
C PRO A 64 -4.95 12.39 -26.53
N VAL A 65 -5.92 11.54 -26.84
CA VAL A 65 -6.66 10.77 -25.83
C VAL A 65 -5.78 9.58 -25.44
N MET A 66 -5.45 9.46 -24.15
CA MET A 66 -4.57 8.40 -23.66
C MET A 66 -5.38 7.15 -23.32
N THR A 67 -5.76 6.38 -24.34
CA THR A 67 -6.48 5.10 -24.16
C THR A 67 -5.53 3.90 -24.10
N GLU A 68 -4.53 3.82 -24.98
CA GLU A 68 -3.75 2.57 -25.14
C GLU A 68 -2.68 2.33 -24.07
N ARG A 69 -2.05 3.38 -23.51
CA ARG A 69 -1.03 3.22 -22.44
C ARG A 69 -1.64 3.07 -21.05
N ALA A 70 -2.87 3.55 -20.84
CA ALA A 70 -3.49 3.52 -19.53
C ALA A 70 -3.85 2.08 -19.13
N ASP A 71 -4.39 1.29 -20.06
CA ASP A 71 -4.86 -0.06 -19.76
C ASP A 71 -3.72 -1.04 -19.43
N ASP A 72 -2.59 -0.97 -20.14
CA ASP A 72 -1.41 -1.79 -19.85
C ASP A 72 -0.77 -1.44 -18.50
N VAL A 73 -0.72 -0.14 -18.18
CA VAL A 73 -0.22 0.34 -16.88
C VAL A 73 -1.16 -0.08 -15.77
N ILE A 74 -2.49 0.05 -15.96
CA ILE A 74 -3.49 -0.39 -14.99
C ILE A 74 -3.40 -1.90 -14.76
N LYS A 75 -3.25 -2.70 -15.81
CA LYS A 75 -3.10 -4.15 -15.72
C LYS A 75 -1.84 -4.55 -14.96
N THR A 76 -0.74 -3.86 -15.21
CA THR A 76 0.53 -4.06 -14.49
C THR A 76 0.37 -3.72 -13.02
N LEU A 77 -0.22 -2.57 -12.70
CA LEU A 77 -0.49 -2.15 -11.32
C LEU A 77 -1.44 -3.11 -10.59
N MET A 78 -2.46 -3.65 -11.26
CA MET A 78 -3.36 -4.65 -10.67
C MET A 78 -2.63 -5.95 -10.30
N ASN A 79 -1.71 -6.40 -11.16
CA ASN A 79 -0.88 -7.58 -10.86
C ASN A 79 0.07 -7.32 -9.68
N GLU A 80 0.71 -6.16 -9.65
CA GLU A 80 1.59 -5.75 -8.54
C GLU A 80 0.82 -5.73 -7.21
N VAL A 81 -0.38 -5.12 -7.21
CA VAL A 81 -1.26 -5.06 -6.03
C VAL A 81 -1.68 -6.45 -5.58
N LYS A 82 -1.90 -7.39 -6.51
CA LYS A 82 -2.23 -8.78 -6.18
C LYS A 82 -1.05 -9.49 -5.51
N SER A 83 0.16 -9.36 -6.08
CA SER A 83 1.40 -9.91 -5.49
C SER A 83 1.62 -9.40 -4.07
N LEU A 84 1.54 -8.07 -3.89
CA LEU A 84 1.72 -7.44 -2.58
C LEU A 84 0.68 -7.90 -1.56
N LYS A 85 -0.57 -8.15 -1.99
CA LYS A 85 -1.60 -8.71 -1.11
C LYS A 85 -1.27 -10.14 -0.66
N GLU A 86 -0.73 -10.97 -1.55
CA GLU A 86 -0.28 -12.33 -1.23
C GLU A 86 0.93 -12.31 -0.29
N GLU A 87 1.95 -11.50 -0.56
CA GLU A 87 3.11 -11.33 0.34
C GLU A 87 2.70 -10.84 1.73
N VAL A 88 1.80 -9.86 1.82
CA VAL A 88 1.28 -9.39 3.11
C VAL A 88 0.49 -10.47 3.83
N ARG A 89 -0.26 -11.31 3.10
CA ARG A 89 -0.98 -12.45 3.69
C ARG A 89 0.01 -13.48 4.24
N GLU A 90 1.04 -13.83 3.48
CA GLU A 90 2.10 -14.75 3.92
C GLU A 90 2.90 -14.18 5.12
N LEU A 91 3.18 -12.87 5.13
CA LEU A 91 3.79 -12.20 6.28
C LEU A 91 2.88 -12.22 7.52
N LYS A 92 1.56 -12.11 7.34
CA LYS A 92 0.60 -12.24 8.44
C LYS A 92 0.48 -13.68 8.94
N GLU A 93 0.45 -14.65 8.03
CA GLU A 93 0.39 -16.07 8.36
C GLU A 93 1.71 -16.57 8.99
N SER A 94 2.87 -16.06 8.57
CA SER A 94 4.17 -16.33 9.21
C SER A 94 4.30 -15.62 10.57
N LYS A 95 3.77 -14.40 10.72
CA LYS A 95 3.60 -13.75 12.04
C LYS A 95 2.62 -14.50 12.95
N ALA A 96 1.71 -15.30 12.40
CA ALA A 96 0.76 -16.12 13.17
C ALA A 96 1.40 -17.36 13.81
N LYS A 97 2.61 -17.78 13.38
CA LYS A 97 3.48 -18.61 14.23
C LYS A 97 4.11 -17.70 15.27
N VAL A 98 3.31 -17.29 16.24
CA VAL A 98 3.82 -16.61 17.43
C VAL A 98 4.77 -17.59 18.11
N ASP A 99 6.06 -17.29 18.06
CA ASP A 99 7.07 -18.07 18.76
C ASP A 99 6.94 -17.87 20.27
N TYR A 100 6.08 -18.68 20.88
CA TYR A 100 5.90 -18.74 22.32
C TYR A 100 7.09 -19.39 23.04
N ALA A 101 8.01 -20.07 22.33
CA ALA A 101 9.20 -20.64 22.93
C ALA A 101 10.12 -19.55 23.46
N SER A 102 10.31 -18.47 22.69
CA SER A 102 11.06 -17.29 23.14
C SER A 102 10.51 -16.69 24.45
N PHE A 103 9.19 -16.65 24.61
CA PHE A 103 8.53 -16.20 25.84
C PHE A 103 8.81 -17.16 26.99
N ASP A 104 8.63 -18.46 26.76
CA ASP A 104 8.82 -19.50 27.76
C ASP A 104 10.26 -19.56 28.28
N GLU A 105 11.23 -19.41 27.38
CA GLU A 105 12.66 -19.33 27.70
C GLU A 105 13.00 -18.07 28.51
N ALA A 106 12.46 -16.91 28.13
CA ALA A 106 12.62 -15.68 28.90
C ALA A 106 11.99 -15.82 30.30
N TYR A 107 10.80 -16.41 30.39
CA TYR A 107 10.16 -16.72 31.67
C TYR A 107 11.05 -17.60 32.56
N GLN A 108 11.61 -18.69 32.03
CA GLN A 108 12.48 -19.59 32.80
C GLN A 108 13.75 -18.90 33.33
N ARG A 109 14.33 -17.98 32.55
CA ARG A 109 15.52 -17.22 32.97
C ARG A 109 15.21 -16.20 34.07
N ILE A 110 14.01 -15.61 34.04
CA ILE A 110 13.63 -14.48 34.89
C ILE A 110 12.87 -14.93 36.15
N SER A 111 12.24 -16.09 36.10
CA SER A 111 11.46 -16.60 37.23
C SER A 111 12.32 -16.77 38.48
N ASP A 112 11.77 -16.35 39.62
CA ASP A 112 12.41 -16.57 40.91
C ASP A 112 12.36 -18.06 41.33
N SER A 113 12.96 -18.37 42.48
CA SER A 113 12.99 -19.74 43.04
C SER A 113 11.61 -20.32 43.35
N LEU A 114 10.55 -19.49 43.37
CA LEU A 114 9.16 -19.89 43.62
C LEU A 114 8.30 -19.94 42.34
N GLY A 115 8.91 -19.64 41.19
CA GLY A 115 8.30 -19.63 39.87
C GLY A 115 7.51 -18.37 39.54
N TYR A 116 7.73 -17.25 40.23
CA TYR A 116 7.10 -15.97 39.87
C TYR A 116 7.99 -15.16 38.94
N ALA A 117 7.39 -14.51 37.95
CA ALA A 117 8.08 -13.59 37.06
C ALA A 117 7.22 -12.35 36.78
N SER A 118 7.87 -11.20 36.60
CA SER A 118 7.20 -9.96 36.18
C SER A 118 7.08 -9.92 34.64
N LEU A 119 5.89 -9.59 34.15
CA LEU A 119 5.64 -9.37 32.72
C LEU A 119 6.52 -8.26 32.15
N GLU A 120 6.80 -7.22 32.94
CA GLU A 120 7.70 -6.15 32.55
C GLU A 120 9.11 -6.67 32.25
N ARG A 121 9.66 -7.51 33.15
CA ARG A 121 11.01 -8.05 32.99
C ARG A 121 11.11 -8.96 31.78
N ILE A 122 10.10 -9.82 31.56
CA ILE A 122 10.04 -10.68 30.37
C ILE A 122 9.97 -9.83 29.10
N ARG A 123 9.15 -8.77 29.11
CA ARG A 123 9.07 -7.84 27.98
C ARG A 123 10.40 -7.16 27.67
N ILE A 124 11.10 -6.68 28.71
CA ILE A 124 12.41 -6.03 28.59
C ILE A 124 13.45 -7.02 28.05
N GLU A 125 13.48 -8.24 28.55
CA GLU A 125 14.39 -9.31 28.08
C GLU A 125 14.17 -9.64 26.60
N LEU A 126 12.92 -9.63 26.15
CA LEU A 126 12.57 -9.82 24.74
C LEU A 126 12.79 -8.58 23.87
N GLY A 127 13.19 -7.44 24.46
CA GLY A 127 13.40 -6.18 23.75
C GLY A 127 12.13 -5.63 23.10
N MET A 128 10.95 -5.92 23.66
CA MET A 128 9.67 -5.58 23.04
C MET A 128 9.03 -4.32 23.63
N SER A 129 8.30 -3.60 22.79
CA SER A 129 7.38 -2.54 23.25
C SER A 129 6.23 -3.14 24.07
N LYS A 130 5.59 -2.33 24.91
CA LYS A 130 4.41 -2.77 25.69
C LYS A 130 3.29 -3.27 24.76
N GLU A 131 2.97 -2.48 23.75
CA GLU A 131 1.88 -2.77 22.80
C GLU A 131 2.12 -4.08 22.06
N ASP A 132 3.32 -4.30 21.54
CA ASP A 132 3.66 -5.51 20.80
C ASP A 132 3.65 -6.74 21.71
N PHE A 133 4.23 -6.64 22.91
CA PHE A 133 4.31 -7.74 23.85
C PHE A 133 2.91 -8.22 24.30
N TYR A 134 2.06 -7.29 24.74
CA TYR A 134 0.72 -7.63 25.21
C TYR A 134 -0.20 -8.03 24.05
N SER A 135 -0.03 -7.49 22.84
CA SER A 135 -0.81 -7.95 21.68
C SER A 135 -0.41 -9.37 21.25
N LYS A 136 0.89 -9.68 21.32
CA LYS A 136 1.46 -10.96 20.85
C LYS A 136 1.24 -12.11 21.83
N PHE A 137 1.41 -11.88 23.13
CA PHE A 137 1.46 -12.95 24.13
C PHE A 137 0.23 -13.06 25.03
N ARG A 138 -0.78 -12.20 24.88
CA ARG A 138 -1.97 -12.20 25.75
C ARG A 138 -2.63 -13.55 25.88
N ARG A 139 -2.92 -14.19 24.75
CA ARG A 139 -3.57 -15.50 24.75
C ARG A 139 -2.72 -16.55 25.48
N HIS A 140 -1.43 -16.61 25.18
CA HIS A 140 -0.48 -17.55 25.80
C HIS A 140 -0.37 -17.37 27.31
N ILE A 141 -0.29 -16.11 27.78
CA ILE A 141 -0.24 -15.79 29.21
C ILE A 141 -1.54 -16.22 29.90
N GLU A 142 -2.70 -15.85 29.34
CA GLU A 142 -4.01 -16.17 29.93
C GLU A 142 -4.27 -17.68 29.99
N GLU A 143 -3.84 -18.45 28.98
CA GLU A 143 -4.02 -19.89 28.90
C GLU A 143 -3.06 -20.65 29.83
N ASN A 144 -1.76 -20.28 29.87
CA ASN A 144 -0.71 -21.09 30.51
C ASN A 144 -0.24 -20.58 31.87
N TYR A 145 -0.60 -19.36 32.27
CA TYR A 145 -0.08 -18.73 33.48
C TYR A 145 -1.20 -18.20 34.39
N GLU A 146 -0.99 -18.31 35.69
CA GLU A 146 -1.75 -17.62 36.72
C GLU A 146 -1.26 -16.19 36.82
N MET A 147 -2.19 -15.24 36.74
CA MET A 147 -1.91 -13.82 36.88
C MET A 147 -2.15 -13.37 38.32
N ILE A 148 -1.18 -12.66 38.88
CA ILE A 148 -1.16 -12.21 40.26
C ILE A 148 -1.10 -10.68 40.25
N ALA A 149 -1.87 -10.08 41.16
CA ALA A 149 -1.94 -8.64 41.29
C ALA A 149 -0.59 -8.05 41.73
N GLY A 150 -0.23 -6.89 41.19
CA GLY A 150 1.02 -6.19 41.44
C GLY A 150 1.94 -6.13 40.22
N GLY A 151 3.14 -5.58 40.42
CA GLY A 151 4.10 -5.25 39.36
C GLY A 151 3.86 -3.86 38.77
N ASP A 152 4.82 -3.41 37.95
CA ASP A 152 4.81 -2.07 37.34
C ASP A 152 4.18 -2.04 35.94
N ASP A 153 3.90 -3.22 35.37
CA ASP A 153 3.34 -3.40 34.04
C ASP A 153 2.50 -4.67 33.96
N GLY A 154 1.42 -4.69 33.20
CA GLY A 154 0.56 -5.87 33.09
C GLY A 154 -0.87 -5.58 32.63
N TYR A 155 -1.76 -6.54 32.87
CA TYR A 155 -3.16 -6.43 32.47
C TYR A 155 -4.00 -5.79 33.57
N VAL A 156 -4.80 -4.79 33.23
CA VAL A 156 -5.77 -4.20 34.17
C VAL A 156 -7.09 -4.93 34.07
N ARG A 157 -7.57 -5.49 35.19
CA ARG A 157 -8.87 -6.15 35.31
C ARG A 157 -9.62 -5.61 36.51
N LYS A 158 -10.82 -5.07 36.28
CA LYS A 158 -11.67 -4.45 37.33
C LYS A 158 -10.90 -3.43 38.19
N GLY A 159 -10.01 -2.63 37.58
CA GLY A 159 -9.19 -1.62 38.27
C GLY A 159 -7.94 -2.14 38.98
N VAL A 160 -7.67 -3.45 38.96
CA VAL A 160 -6.47 -4.05 39.57
C VAL A 160 -5.47 -4.42 38.47
N LEU A 161 -4.20 -4.08 38.69
CA LEU A 161 -3.09 -4.39 37.78
C LEU A 161 -2.53 -5.79 38.08
N PHE A 162 -2.46 -6.63 37.06
CA PHE A 162 -1.90 -7.97 37.10
C PHE A 162 -0.64 -8.06 36.24
N GLY A 163 0.50 -7.84 36.87
CA GLY A 163 1.82 -7.80 36.25
C GLY A 163 2.74 -8.96 36.59
N ILE A 164 2.35 -9.80 37.55
CA ILE A 164 3.14 -10.95 37.98
C ILE A 164 2.48 -12.22 37.47
N ILE A 165 3.27 -13.15 36.96
CA ILE A 165 2.79 -14.43 36.43
C ILE A 165 3.51 -15.62 37.06
N LYS A 166 2.79 -16.73 37.16
CA LYS A 166 3.31 -18.04 37.55
C LYS A 166 2.75 -19.11 36.64
N ARG A 167 3.58 -20.03 36.15
CA ARG A 167 3.13 -21.10 35.25
C ARG A 167 2.08 -21.96 35.98
N LYS A 168 0.92 -22.17 35.35
CA LYS A 168 -0.12 -23.07 35.89
C LYS A 168 0.51 -24.45 36.04
N LYS A 169 0.32 -25.09 37.20
CA LYS A 169 0.62 -26.52 37.30
C LYS A 169 -0.37 -27.22 36.38
N GLY A 170 0.11 -27.83 35.30
CA GLY A 170 -0.74 -28.57 34.39
C GLY A 170 -1.58 -29.56 35.20
N GLU A 171 -2.90 -29.55 35.01
CA GLU A 171 -3.73 -30.67 35.42
C GLU A 171 -3.15 -31.90 34.73
N LYS A 172 -2.50 -32.78 35.49
CA LYS A 172 -2.20 -34.12 35.03
C LYS A 172 -3.56 -34.78 34.78
N LYS A 173 -3.98 -34.84 33.52
CA LYS A 173 -4.95 -35.84 33.08
C LYS A 173 -4.27 -37.19 33.03
#